data_AF-A0A7C3U5P3-F1
#
_entry.id   AF-A0A7C3U5P3-F1
#
_cell.length_a   1.000
_cell.length_b   1.000
_cell.length_c   1.000
_cell.angle_alpha   90.00
_cell.angle_beta   90.00
_cell.angle_gamma   90.00
#
_symmetry.space_group_name_H-M   'P 1'
#
loop_
_entity.id
_entity.type
_entity.pdbx_description
1 polymer ?
#
loop_
_entity_poly.entity_id
_entity_poly.type
_entity_poly.pdbx_seq_one_letter_code
_entity_poly.pdbx_strand_id
1 'polypeptide(L)'
;MNLPAFWLRRTRRLLPALFLLLIAILTFAVLFLPDEVASLRSDALAAAVYATNWYFIASHTSYFEAVGRPSLLKHLWSLAIEEQFYVLWPIALVFLLRRRQPRHVALIALAGAGVSASLMALLFQPNVDPSRVYFGTDTRAAGLLIGSALAFVWAPGQMSGWSDKLPLDAIGMAALATLFWMCLRTNQFEPALYQGGFAVLSLATAALIAVTVHPRARLLPRAMGWRPMVWIGLRSYGIYLWHWPVYMLTRPQLDVPLDGVPLFAVRLAFTFVLAALSYRYVEIPIRTGALSRGWQTLRQTQGVQRQRLVIQWAAAGAALAFFLMALGSTIVRAEPPAAPDYLAVASVDTISSTATPTSANQDSVPTETPATLLATPVVSLSVTQNQTENGSPIATPSVVPGNGESSEAFVSPTPQVTSEHQSDQSTMPAPAASATPTESATAEPHPLPTPSLPPLAMSSPTASPTPVPTCLATDEPVTAIGESVMIGAVDALQQAICAINIDAAQGRLVTSAIEVLRAYATAGKLSRIVIIHIGNNGVFTTSQFDDVMSILGDTRRVIFINIKVPREWEEPNNAVIAAGVKRYRNAVLIDWHSIGSKRPNLFWSDGMHLRPEGARYYAQLIVAAINGS
;
A
#
# COMPACT_ATOMS: atom_id res chain seq x y z
N MET A 1 7.67 26.10 -31.25
CA MET A 1 7.19 25.89 -29.86
C MET A 1 8.27 26.43 -28.91
N ASN A 2 7.91 27.26 -27.92
CA ASN A 2 8.86 27.79 -26.93
C ASN A 2 8.81 26.91 -25.67
N LEU A 3 9.81 26.03 -25.49
CA LEU A 3 9.88 25.08 -24.37
C LEU A 3 10.15 25.77 -23.02
N PRO A 4 11.10 26.71 -22.87
CA PRO A 4 11.27 27.46 -21.61
C PRO A 4 9.99 28.14 -21.13
N ALA A 5 9.21 28.75 -22.03
CA ALA A 5 7.93 29.36 -21.67
C ALA A 5 6.84 28.33 -21.34
N PHE A 6 6.88 27.12 -21.89
CA PHE A 6 5.99 26.02 -21.50
C PHE A 6 6.31 25.53 -20.09
N TRP A 7 7.57 25.18 -19.81
CA TRP A 7 7.99 24.70 -18.50
C TRP A 7 7.75 25.76 -17.42
N LEU A 8 8.13 27.02 -17.64
CA LEU A 8 7.89 28.12 -16.68
C LEU A 8 6.40 28.29 -16.30
N ARG A 9 5.45 27.98 -17.20
CA ARG A 9 4.01 27.95 -16.88
C ARG A 9 3.58 26.74 -16.06
N ARG A 10 4.22 25.58 -16.25
CA ARG A 10 4.03 24.37 -15.42
C ARG A 10 4.63 24.56 -14.03
N THR A 11 5.90 24.98 -13.96
CA THR A 11 6.62 25.37 -12.74
C THR A 11 5.77 26.30 -11.86
N ARG A 12 5.24 27.40 -12.42
CA ARG A 12 4.40 28.38 -11.68
C ARG A 12 2.99 27.91 -11.32
N ARG A 13 2.55 26.75 -11.82
CA ARG A 13 1.25 26.15 -11.50
C ARG A 13 1.37 25.08 -10.40
N LEU A 14 2.44 24.30 -10.40
CA LEU A 14 2.49 23.01 -9.69
C LEU A 14 3.41 23.07 -8.46
N LEU A 15 4.70 23.40 -8.65
CA LEU A 15 5.68 23.47 -7.56
C LEU A 15 5.27 24.35 -6.34
N PRO A 16 4.56 25.49 -6.48
CA PRO A 16 4.14 26.29 -5.32
C PRO A 16 3.26 25.55 -4.31
N ALA A 17 2.28 24.77 -4.77
CA ALA A 17 1.42 24.00 -3.87
C ALA A 17 2.11 22.72 -3.40
N LEU A 18 2.96 22.10 -4.22
CA LEU A 18 3.78 20.96 -3.77
C LEU A 18 4.73 21.36 -2.63
N PHE A 19 5.49 22.46 -2.76
CA PHE A 19 6.38 22.89 -1.69
C PHE A 19 5.60 23.34 -0.44
N LEU A 20 4.43 23.97 -0.60
CA LEU A 20 3.54 24.25 0.53
C LEU A 20 3.11 22.96 1.25
N LEU A 21 2.72 21.92 0.50
CA LEU A 21 2.38 20.61 1.05
C LEU A 21 3.58 19.99 1.78
N LEU A 22 4.74 19.90 1.12
CA LEU A 22 5.95 19.29 1.71
C LEU A 22 6.36 20.00 3.00
N ILE A 23 6.42 21.33 3.00
CA ILE A 23 6.76 22.12 4.20
C ILE A 23 5.73 21.88 5.31
N ALA A 24 4.43 21.94 5.01
CA ALA A 24 3.38 21.76 6.01
C ALA A 24 3.37 20.33 6.61
N ILE A 25 3.53 19.31 5.77
CA ILE A 25 3.51 17.90 6.18
C ILE A 25 4.78 17.53 6.96
N LEU A 26 5.95 18.01 6.55
CA LEU A 26 7.19 17.86 7.33
C LEU A 26 7.13 18.62 8.68
N THR A 27 6.56 19.83 8.70
CA THR A 27 6.35 20.59 9.95
C THR A 27 5.40 19.86 10.88
N PHE A 28 4.29 19.32 10.36
CA PHE A 28 3.35 18.53 11.13
C PHE A 28 4.02 17.28 11.71
N ALA A 29 4.80 16.54 10.91
CA ALA A 29 5.50 15.35 11.38
C ALA A 29 6.51 15.67 12.49
N VAL A 30 7.33 16.71 12.33
CA VAL A 30 8.28 17.15 13.36
C VAL A 30 7.62 17.57 14.68
N LEU A 31 6.37 18.06 14.64
CA LEU A 31 5.64 18.52 15.84
C LEU A 31 4.77 17.44 16.49
N PHE A 32 4.24 16.48 15.72
CA PHE A 32 3.21 15.55 16.19
C PHE A 32 3.50 14.06 15.94
N LEU A 33 4.44 13.74 15.04
CA LEU A 33 4.76 12.37 14.60
C LEU A 33 6.29 12.18 14.47
N PRO A 34 7.08 12.38 15.54
CA PRO A 34 8.55 12.41 15.46
C PRO A 34 9.14 11.13 14.86
N ASP A 35 8.56 9.98 15.19
CA ASP A 35 9.00 8.65 14.74
C ASP A 35 8.87 8.47 13.21
N GLU A 36 7.95 9.19 12.58
CA GLU A 36 7.67 9.15 11.13
C GLU A 36 8.59 10.10 10.34
N VAL A 37 9.34 10.99 10.99
CA VAL A 37 10.15 12.02 10.30
C VAL A 37 11.30 11.41 9.51
N ALA A 38 11.90 10.33 10.01
CA ALA A 38 13.06 9.68 9.41
C ALA A 38 12.76 8.97 8.07
N SER A 39 11.55 8.41 7.93
CA SER A 39 11.03 7.80 6.70
C SER A 39 10.49 8.87 5.74
N LEU A 40 9.70 9.81 6.26
CA LEU A 40 9.12 10.93 5.51
C LEU A 40 10.19 11.84 4.87
N ARG A 41 11.39 11.90 5.45
CA ARG A 41 12.58 12.58 4.88
C ARG A 41 12.89 12.12 3.45
N SER A 42 13.01 10.81 3.22
CA SER A 42 13.35 10.27 1.90
C SER A 42 12.20 10.44 0.92
N ASP A 43 10.96 10.27 1.37
CA ASP A 43 9.76 10.51 0.57
C ASP A 43 9.67 11.98 0.09
N ALA A 44 9.97 12.93 0.98
CA ALA A 44 9.95 14.35 0.66
C ALA A 44 11.06 14.75 -0.33
N LEU A 45 12.25 14.16 -0.22
CA LEU A 45 13.32 14.33 -1.19
C LEU A 45 12.93 13.75 -2.56
N ALA A 46 12.41 12.52 -2.60
CA ALA A 46 11.92 11.90 -3.83
C ALA A 46 10.75 12.68 -4.46
N ALA A 47 9.88 13.29 -3.64
CA ALA A 47 8.76 14.11 -4.11
C ALA A 47 9.24 15.45 -4.69
N ALA A 48 10.21 16.11 -4.05
CA ALA A 48 10.77 17.39 -4.50
C ALA A 48 11.45 17.29 -5.88
N VAL A 49 11.97 16.10 -6.25
CA VAL A 49 12.59 15.83 -7.56
C VAL A 49 11.70 15.03 -8.52
N TYR A 50 10.43 14.78 -8.17
CA TYR A 50 9.48 14.00 -8.97
C TYR A 50 9.97 12.59 -9.34
N ALA A 51 10.50 11.86 -8.36
CA ALA A 51 10.99 10.49 -8.47
C ALA A 51 10.34 9.50 -7.49
N THR A 52 9.32 9.90 -6.72
CA THR A 52 8.59 9.05 -5.74
C THR A 52 8.18 7.69 -6.28
N ASN A 53 7.72 7.60 -7.53
CA ASN A 53 7.29 6.34 -8.12
C ASN A 53 8.44 5.33 -8.29
N TRP A 54 9.61 5.80 -8.75
CA TRP A 54 10.81 4.96 -8.85
C TRP A 54 11.47 4.71 -7.49
N TYR A 55 11.38 5.67 -6.57
CA TYR A 55 11.83 5.48 -5.19
C TYR A 55 11.04 4.34 -4.51
N PHE A 56 9.70 4.36 -4.53
CA PHE A 56 8.88 3.30 -3.94
C PHE A 56 9.06 1.93 -4.61
N ILE A 57 9.36 1.89 -5.92
CA ILE A 57 9.77 0.66 -6.60
C ILE A 57 11.11 0.14 -6.04
N ALA A 58 12.11 1.01 -5.90
CA ALA A 58 13.45 0.65 -5.44
C ALA A 58 13.53 0.32 -3.94
N SER A 59 12.65 0.90 -3.12
CA SER A 59 12.50 0.59 -1.69
C SER A 59 11.50 -0.55 -1.42
N HIS A 60 11.07 -1.29 -2.47
CA HIS A 60 10.09 -2.38 -2.39
C HIS A 60 8.83 -2.04 -1.59
N THR A 61 8.42 -0.77 -1.63
CA THR A 61 7.31 -0.24 -0.83
C THR A 61 6.00 -0.52 -1.55
N SER A 62 5.17 -1.42 -1.01
CA SER A 62 3.83 -1.65 -1.55
C SER A 62 3.02 -0.37 -1.62
N TYR A 63 2.24 -0.17 -2.68
CA TYR A 63 1.23 0.88 -2.78
C TYR A 63 -0.03 0.53 -2.00
N PHE A 64 -0.53 -0.69 -2.19
CA PHE A 64 -1.82 -1.15 -1.66
C PHE A 64 -1.72 -1.59 -0.20
N GLU A 65 -0.60 -2.22 0.16
CA GLU A 65 -0.35 -2.70 1.52
C GLU A 65 0.52 -1.69 2.29
N ALA A 66 0.46 -1.76 3.63
CA ALA A 66 1.26 -0.94 4.54
C ALA A 66 1.19 -1.51 5.97
N VAL A 67 2.33 -1.55 6.67
CA VAL A 67 2.38 -1.72 8.13
C VAL A 67 2.31 -0.33 8.77
N GLY A 68 1.75 -0.19 9.98
CA GLY A 68 1.64 1.10 10.68
C GLY A 68 0.73 2.11 9.96
N ARG A 69 1.22 3.34 9.72
CA ARG A 69 0.58 4.37 8.90
C ARG A 69 1.27 4.41 7.51
N PRO A 70 0.52 4.46 6.40
CA PRO A 70 1.14 4.71 5.09
C PRO A 70 1.74 6.12 5.02
N SER A 71 2.85 6.26 4.28
CA SER A 71 3.51 7.57 4.04
C SER A 71 2.53 8.69 3.71
N LEU A 72 2.69 9.84 4.36
CA LEU A 72 1.90 11.05 4.12
C LEU A 72 2.08 11.62 2.69
N LEU A 73 3.09 11.15 1.96
CA LEU A 73 3.42 11.57 0.60
C LEU A 73 3.29 10.44 -0.44
N LYS A 74 2.81 9.25 -0.03
CA LYS A 74 2.71 8.04 -0.87
C LYS A 74 2.00 8.32 -2.20
N HIS A 75 0.92 9.11 -2.19
CA HIS A 75 0.14 9.46 -3.39
C HIS A 75 0.96 10.17 -4.47
N LEU A 76 2.00 10.93 -4.13
CA LEU A 76 2.75 11.76 -5.09
C LEU A 76 3.47 10.96 -6.19
N TRP A 77 3.45 9.62 -6.15
CA TRP A 77 3.89 8.73 -7.22
C TRP A 77 3.30 9.09 -8.60
N SER A 78 1.99 9.38 -8.70
CA SER A 78 1.39 9.62 -10.02
C SER A 78 1.71 11.02 -10.56
N LEU A 79 1.97 11.98 -9.67
CA LEU A 79 2.45 13.32 -10.03
C LEU A 79 3.89 13.27 -10.55
N ALA A 80 4.73 12.38 -10.02
CA ALA A 80 6.07 12.13 -10.56
C ALA A 80 6.02 11.67 -12.03
N ILE A 81 5.10 10.75 -12.37
CA ILE A 81 4.85 10.31 -13.75
C ILE A 81 4.38 11.48 -14.64
N GLU A 82 3.49 12.35 -14.14
CA GLU A 82 2.98 13.50 -14.89
C GLU A 82 4.10 14.52 -15.22
N GLU A 83 4.99 14.83 -14.27
CA GLU A 83 6.10 15.77 -14.48
C GLU A 83 7.23 15.16 -15.33
N GLN A 84 7.57 13.88 -15.14
CA GLN A 84 8.47 13.15 -16.04
C GLN A 84 7.97 13.24 -17.50
N PHE A 85 6.66 13.10 -17.70
CA PHE A 85 6.02 13.30 -19.01
C PHE A 85 6.11 14.75 -19.51
N TYR A 86 5.90 15.76 -18.66
CA TYR A 86 6.05 17.18 -19.06
C TYR A 86 7.48 17.63 -19.33
N VAL A 87 8.50 16.92 -18.84
CA VAL A 87 9.89 17.12 -19.26
C VAL A 87 10.14 16.43 -20.61
N LEU A 88 9.88 15.13 -20.68
CA LEU A 88 10.30 14.28 -21.81
C LEU A 88 9.44 14.46 -23.07
N TRP A 89 8.11 14.46 -22.93
CA TRP A 89 7.21 14.46 -24.09
C TRP A 89 7.32 15.72 -24.95
N PRO A 90 7.41 16.96 -24.42
CA PRO A 90 7.59 18.15 -25.25
C PRO A 90 8.91 18.17 -26.04
N ILE A 91 9.97 17.53 -25.54
CA ILE A 91 11.25 17.38 -26.24
C ILE A 91 11.09 16.39 -27.40
N ALA A 92 10.52 15.21 -27.12
CA ALA A 92 10.21 14.20 -28.12
C ALA A 92 9.27 14.75 -29.21
N LEU A 93 8.24 15.49 -28.82
CA LEU A 93 7.26 16.15 -29.70
C LEU A 93 7.93 17.13 -30.68
N VAL A 94 8.83 17.98 -30.19
CA VAL A 94 9.59 18.93 -31.04
C VAL A 94 10.55 18.19 -31.99
N PHE A 95 11.17 17.10 -31.56
CA PHE A 95 12.04 16.27 -32.40
C PHE A 95 11.24 15.51 -33.48
N LEU A 96 10.13 14.89 -33.11
CA LEU A 96 9.27 14.13 -34.01
C LEU A 96 8.62 15.03 -35.07
N LEU A 97 8.05 16.18 -34.68
CA LEU A 97 7.44 17.12 -35.63
C LEU A 97 8.45 17.80 -36.57
N ARG A 98 9.76 17.78 -36.25
CA ARG A 98 10.83 18.18 -37.20
C ARG A 98 11.14 17.13 -38.26
N ARG A 99 10.73 15.88 -38.07
CA ARG A 99 11.09 14.73 -38.93
C ARG A 99 9.89 13.95 -39.50
N ARG A 100 8.67 14.17 -38.98
CA ARG A 100 7.47 13.38 -39.29
C ARG A 100 6.23 14.27 -39.34
N GLN A 101 5.35 14.01 -40.32
CA GLN A 101 4.02 14.64 -40.39
C GLN A 101 3.19 14.33 -39.13
N PRO A 102 2.29 15.23 -38.66
CA PRO A 102 1.51 15.05 -37.42
C PRO A 102 0.80 13.70 -37.28
N ARG A 103 0.20 13.17 -38.37
CA ARG A 103 -0.43 11.83 -38.38
C ARG A 103 0.49 10.69 -37.93
N HIS A 104 1.77 10.75 -38.28
CA HIS A 104 2.75 9.75 -37.86
C HIS A 104 3.17 9.95 -36.40
N VAL A 105 3.15 11.17 -35.87
CA VAL A 105 3.41 11.44 -34.45
C VAL A 105 2.25 10.91 -33.59
N ALA A 106 1.02 11.04 -34.06
CA ALA A 106 -0.16 10.40 -33.45
C ALA A 106 -0.05 8.87 -33.44
N LEU A 107 0.33 8.25 -34.57
CA LEU A 107 0.54 6.80 -34.66
C LEU A 107 1.70 6.32 -33.77
N ILE A 108 2.80 7.08 -33.65
CA ILE A 108 3.91 6.78 -32.72
C ILE A 108 3.44 6.87 -31.27
N ALA A 109 2.60 7.85 -30.91
CA ALA A 109 2.02 7.94 -29.58
C ALA A 109 1.09 6.74 -29.28
N LEU A 110 0.22 6.33 -30.21
CA LEU A 110 -0.63 5.14 -30.06
C LEU A 110 0.20 3.84 -29.97
N ALA A 111 1.25 3.70 -30.77
CA ALA A 111 2.16 2.55 -30.69
C ALA A 111 2.87 2.50 -29.33
N GLY A 112 3.38 3.64 -28.83
CA GLY A 112 3.96 3.74 -27.50
C GLY A 112 2.95 3.44 -26.38
N ALA A 113 1.68 3.83 -26.55
CA ALA A 113 0.62 3.48 -25.62
C ALA A 113 0.32 1.98 -25.61
N GLY A 114 0.30 1.35 -26.79
CA GLY A 114 0.18 -0.10 -26.94
C GLY A 114 1.33 -0.84 -26.27
N VAL A 115 2.59 -0.42 -26.50
CA VAL A 115 3.77 -0.98 -25.83
C VAL A 115 3.67 -0.82 -24.31
N SER A 116 3.26 0.34 -23.81
CA SER A 116 3.09 0.61 -22.37
C SER A 116 2.02 -0.31 -21.73
N ALA A 117 0.87 -0.50 -22.40
CA ALA A 117 -0.20 -1.38 -21.94
C ALA A 117 0.19 -2.87 -22.02
N SER A 118 0.85 -3.30 -23.10
CA SER A 118 1.36 -4.67 -23.22
C SER A 118 2.45 -4.96 -22.19
N LEU A 119 3.34 -4.00 -21.91
CA LEU A 119 4.34 -4.14 -20.85
C LEU A 119 3.70 -4.29 -19.47
N MET A 120 2.62 -3.55 -19.18
CA MET A 120 1.85 -3.73 -17.95
C MET A 120 1.23 -5.14 -17.88
N ALA A 121 0.64 -5.64 -18.96
CA ALA A 121 0.04 -6.97 -19.01
C ALA A 121 1.07 -8.10 -18.90
N LEU A 122 2.28 -7.93 -19.44
CA LEU A 122 3.37 -8.90 -19.42
C LEU A 122 4.17 -8.91 -18.11
N LEU A 123 4.28 -7.78 -17.41
CA LEU A 123 4.96 -7.68 -16.12
C LEU A 123 4.01 -7.92 -14.92
N PHE A 124 2.70 -7.95 -15.14
CA PHE A 124 1.73 -8.26 -14.08
C PHE A 124 1.76 -9.75 -13.72
N GLN A 125 1.94 -10.04 -12.43
CA GLN A 125 1.91 -11.38 -11.87
C GLN A 125 0.65 -11.53 -10.98
N PRO A 126 -0.29 -12.43 -11.30
CA PRO A 126 -1.44 -12.70 -10.43
C PRO A 126 -1.01 -13.14 -9.03
N ASN A 127 -1.75 -12.72 -8.00
CA ASN A 127 -1.51 -13.04 -6.59
C ASN A 127 -0.16 -12.54 -6.01
N VAL A 128 0.51 -11.60 -6.68
CA VAL A 128 1.71 -10.88 -6.22
C VAL A 128 1.41 -9.39 -6.19
N ASP A 129 2.06 -8.62 -5.31
CA ASP A 129 1.86 -7.15 -5.22
C ASP A 129 2.12 -6.46 -6.58
N PRO A 130 1.10 -5.85 -7.21
CA PRO A 130 1.24 -5.22 -8.52
C PRO A 130 1.90 -3.83 -8.47
N SER A 131 2.44 -3.39 -7.33
CA SER A 131 3.02 -2.05 -7.14
C SER A 131 4.10 -1.68 -8.16
N ARG A 132 4.92 -2.62 -8.65
CA ARG A 132 5.90 -2.36 -9.73
C ARG A 132 5.25 -1.93 -11.05
N VAL A 133 4.15 -2.57 -11.46
CA VAL A 133 3.41 -2.21 -12.68
C VAL A 133 2.43 -1.05 -12.44
N TYR A 134 2.05 -0.81 -11.19
CA TYR A 134 1.18 0.30 -10.82
C TYR A 134 1.94 1.64 -10.76
N PHE A 135 3.14 1.66 -10.17
CA PHE A 135 4.01 2.84 -10.09
C PHE A 135 4.83 3.12 -11.36
N GLY A 136 5.04 2.13 -12.23
CA GLY A 136 6.00 2.27 -13.34
C GLY A 136 5.62 3.32 -14.38
N THR A 137 6.50 4.30 -14.64
CA THR A 137 6.28 5.28 -15.73
C THR A 137 6.14 4.58 -17.08
N ASP A 138 6.87 3.48 -17.26
CA ASP A 138 6.86 2.59 -18.43
C ASP A 138 5.50 1.92 -18.68
N THR A 139 4.85 1.48 -17.61
CA THR A 139 3.59 0.72 -17.60
C THR A 139 2.35 1.62 -17.48
N ARG A 140 2.52 2.88 -17.04
CA ARG A 140 1.44 3.88 -16.90
C ARG A 140 1.38 4.91 -18.01
N ALA A 141 2.39 5.03 -18.88
CA ALA A 141 2.44 6.02 -19.97
C ALA A 141 1.27 5.93 -20.96
N ALA A 142 0.62 4.76 -21.09
CA ALA A 142 -0.48 4.51 -22.03
C ALA A 142 -1.55 5.62 -22.05
N GLY A 143 -2.07 6.04 -20.90
CA GLY A 143 -3.13 7.07 -20.84
C GLY A 143 -2.66 8.45 -21.31
N LEU A 144 -1.44 8.85 -20.95
CA LEU A 144 -0.83 10.13 -21.35
C LEU A 144 -0.54 10.16 -22.86
N LEU A 145 -0.13 9.02 -23.42
CA LEU A 145 0.13 8.86 -24.85
C LEU A 145 -1.16 8.78 -25.68
N ILE A 146 -2.22 8.10 -25.19
CA ILE A 146 -3.55 8.12 -25.81
C ILE A 146 -4.11 9.56 -25.87
N GLY A 147 -4.05 10.30 -24.76
CA GLY A 147 -4.45 11.72 -24.73
C GLY A 147 -3.63 12.60 -25.67
N SER A 148 -2.33 12.30 -25.83
CA SER A 148 -1.44 13.01 -26.76
C SER A 148 -1.70 12.67 -28.23
N ALA A 149 -2.12 11.43 -28.54
CA ALA A 149 -2.56 11.04 -29.87
C ALA A 149 -3.89 11.71 -30.24
N LEU A 150 -4.85 11.75 -29.32
CA LEU A 150 -6.15 12.43 -29.50
C LEU A 150 -5.95 13.90 -29.89
N ALA A 151 -5.02 14.61 -29.25
CA ALA A 151 -4.71 16.01 -29.54
C ALA A 151 -4.16 16.29 -30.96
N PHE A 152 -3.79 15.25 -31.72
CA PHE A 152 -3.43 15.36 -33.15
C PHE A 152 -4.60 15.05 -34.10
N VAL A 153 -5.58 14.26 -33.65
CA VAL A 153 -6.78 13.89 -34.42
C VAL A 153 -7.87 14.95 -34.27
N TRP A 154 -7.88 15.67 -33.14
CA TRP A 154 -8.97 16.54 -32.72
C TRP A 154 -8.45 17.84 -32.12
N ALA A 155 -8.75 18.95 -32.80
CA ALA A 155 -8.53 20.31 -32.32
C ALA A 155 -9.89 20.95 -31.99
N PRO A 156 -10.16 21.35 -30.72
CA PRO A 156 -11.44 21.95 -30.34
C PRO A 156 -11.81 23.15 -31.21
N GLY A 157 -13.00 23.09 -31.82
CA GLY A 157 -13.55 24.15 -32.68
C GLY A 157 -13.15 24.11 -34.16
N GLN A 158 -12.32 23.16 -34.62
CA GLN A 158 -11.84 23.11 -36.02
C GLN A 158 -12.43 21.98 -36.87
N MET A 159 -13.45 21.26 -36.39
CA MET A 159 -14.05 20.11 -37.09
C MET A 159 -15.39 20.43 -37.76
N SER A 160 -15.52 19.99 -39.02
CA SER A 160 -16.76 19.82 -39.76
C SER A 160 -16.73 18.47 -40.52
N GLY A 161 -17.89 17.97 -40.95
CA GLY A 161 -18.00 16.79 -41.81
C GLY A 161 -18.21 15.48 -41.03
N TRP A 162 -17.14 14.88 -40.51
CA TRP A 162 -17.20 13.49 -40.03
C TRP A 162 -17.95 13.30 -38.70
N SER A 163 -17.80 14.22 -37.74
CA SER A 163 -18.48 14.23 -36.44
C SER A 163 -19.98 14.49 -36.52
N ASP A 164 -20.47 14.98 -37.66
CA ASP A 164 -21.86 15.45 -37.79
C ASP A 164 -22.87 14.30 -37.85
N LYS A 165 -22.39 13.06 -38.06
CA LYS A 165 -23.18 11.81 -38.06
C LYS A 165 -23.04 10.96 -36.78
N LEU A 166 -22.15 11.33 -35.86
CA LEU A 166 -21.86 10.54 -34.66
C LEU A 166 -22.80 10.91 -33.49
N PRO A 167 -23.35 9.94 -32.74
CA PRO A 167 -24.22 10.19 -31.59
C PRO A 167 -23.39 10.58 -30.35
N LEU A 168 -22.75 11.76 -30.40
CA LEU A 168 -21.71 12.18 -29.46
C LEU A 168 -22.15 12.16 -27.98
N ASP A 169 -23.35 12.66 -27.66
CA ASP A 169 -23.86 12.60 -26.29
C ASP A 169 -24.04 11.14 -25.80
N ALA A 170 -24.44 10.21 -26.67
CA ALA A 170 -24.53 8.78 -26.31
C ALA A 170 -23.14 8.15 -26.14
N ILE A 171 -22.17 8.48 -26.99
CA ILE A 171 -20.77 8.02 -26.87
C ILE A 171 -20.17 8.50 -25.54
N GLY A 172 -20.39 9.76 -25.19
CA GLY A 172 -19.91 10.34 -23.93
C GLY A 172 -20.60 9.77 -22.70
N MET A 173 -21.92 9.54 -22.76
CA MET A 173 -22.65 8.89 -21.67
C MET A 173 -22.25 7.41 -21.51
N ALA A 174 -22.00 6.69 -22.60
CA ALA A 174 -21.46 5.33 -22.56
C ALA A 174 -20.05 5.31 -21.95
N ALA A 175 -19.17 6.23 -22.35
CA ALA A 175 -17.84 6.38 -21.76
C ALA A 175 -17.91 6.67 -20.25
N LEU A 176 -18.78 7.60 -19.81
CA LEU A 176 -19.01 7.89 -18.40
C LEU A 176 -19.57 6.68 -17.64
N ALA A 177 -20.52 5.94 -18.24
CA ALA A 177 -21.07 4.71 -17.67
C ALA A 177 -20.00 3.62 -17.52
N THR A 178 -19.11 3.44 -18.50
CA THR A 178 -17.97 2.51 -18.39
C THR A 178 -17.04 2.89 -17.25
N LEU A 179 -16.67 4.18 -17.11
CA LEU A 179 -15.82 4.63 -16.00
C LEU A 179 -16.49 4.38 -14.64
N PHE A 180 -17.80 4.65 -14.51
CA PHE A 180 -18.55 4.41 -13.28
C PHE A 180 -18.71 2.91 -12.97
N TRP A 181 -18.99 2.10 -13.99
CA TRP A 181 -19.08 0.64 -13.88
C TRP A 181 -17.74 0.04 -13.42
N MET A 182 -16.62 0.42 -14.03
CA MET A 182 -15.28 -0.02 -13.59
C MET A 182 -15.02 0.40 -12.13
N CYS A 183 -15.37 1.64 -11.75
CA CYS A 183 -15.20 2.13 -10.38
C CYS A 183 -16.05 1.37 -9.33
N LEU A 184 -17.12 0.68 -9.73
CA LEU A 184 -17.99 -0.11 -8.85
C LEU A 184 -17.76 -1.63 -8.95
N ARG A 185 -17.01 -2.10 -9.95
CA ARG A 185 -16.89 -3.54 -10.28
C ARG A 185 -15.46 -4.05 -10.39
N THR A 186 -14.45 -3.21 -10.21
CA THR A 186 -13.04 -3.58 -10.29
C THR A 186 -12.30 -3.15 -9.04
N ASN A 187 -11.52 -4.07 -8.44
CA ASN A 187 -10.63 -3.82 -7.31
C ASN A 187 -9.15 -3.94 -7.76
N GLN A 188 -8.21 -3.66 -6.86
CA GLN A 188 -6.77 -3.66 -7.13
C GLN A 188 -6.13 -5.05 -7.39
N PHE A 189 -6.84 -6.14 -7.11
CA PHE A 189 -6.32 -7.50 -7.26
C PHE A 189 -6.79 -8.19 -8.55
N GLU A 190 -7.76 -7.59 -9.28
CA GLU A 190 -8.29 -8.14 -10.54
C GLU A 190 -7.23 -8.20 -11.66
N PRO A 191 -6.85 -9.38 -12.18
CA PRO A 191 -5.90 -9.48 -13.30
C PRO A 191 -6.33 -8.68 -14.54
N ALA A 192 -7.64 -8.64 -14.82
CA ALA A 192 -8.23 -7.91 -15.94
C ALA A 192 -7.97 -6.39 -15.89
N LEU A 193 -7.72 -5.81 -14.71
CA LEU A 193 -7.39 -4.38 -14.57
C LEU A 193 -6.03 -4.07 -15.22
N TYR A 194 -5.06 -4.96 -15.04
CA TYR A 194 -3.68 -4.81 -15.53
C TYR A 194 -3.52 -5.38 -16.95
N GLN A 195 -4.22 -6.46 -17.27
CA GLN A 195 -4.24 -7.12 -18.58
C GLN A 195 -5.12 -6.38 -19.62
N GLY A 196 -5.18 -5.05 -19.55
CA GLY A 196 -5.86 -4.18 -20.52
C GLY A 196 -6.93 -3.25 -19.93
N GLY A 197 -7.42 -3.49 -18.71
CA GLY A 197 -8.41 -2.63 -18.05
C GLY A 197 -7.98 -1.16 -17.97
N PHE A 198 -6.74 -0.86 -17.60
CA PHE A 198 -6.22 0.52 -17.62
C PHE A 198 -6.15 1.14 -19.03
N ALA A 199 -6.03 0.35 -20.10
CA ALA A 199 -6.12 0.85 -21.46
C ALA A 199 -7.58 1.18 -21.83
N VAL A 200 -8.55 0.33 -21.45
CA VAL A 200 -9.99 0.61 -21.60
C VAL A 200 -10.39 1.86 -20.82
N LEU A 201 -9.95 1.99 -19.57
CA LEU A 201 -10.13 3.18 -18.72
C LEU A 201 -9.58 4.44 -19.40
N SER A 202 -8.39 4.35 -20.01
CA SER A 202 -7.74 5.45 -20.73
C SER A 202 -8.50 5.86 -21.99
N LEU A 203 -9.00 4.89 -22.77
CA LEU A 203 -9.80 5.14 -23.98
C LEU A 203 -11.17 5.73 -23.64
N ALA A 204 -11.85 5.22 -22.61
CA ALA A 204 -13.10 5.79 -22.10
C ALA A 204 -12.89 7.23 -21.59
N THR A 205 -11.81 7.49 -20.84
CA THR A 205 -11.45 8.85 -20.38
C THR A 205 -11.18 9.79 -21.56
N ALA A 206 -10.45 9.33 -22.58
CA ALA A 206 -10.19 10.10 -23.79
C ALA A 206 -11.47 10.42 -24.58
N ALA A 207 -12.39 9.46 -24.73
CA ALA A 207 -13.69 9.67 -25.37
C ALA A 207 -14.58 10.64 -24.56
N LEU A 208 -14.60 10.52 -23.24
CA LEU A 208 -15.34 11.43 -22.35
C LEU A 208 -14.82 12.87 -22.49
N ILE A 209 -13.50 13.08 -22.49
CA ILE A 209 -12.88 14.39 -22.71
C ILE A 209 -13.21 14.92 -24.12
N ALA A 210 -13.12 14.07 -25.14
CA ALA A 210 -13.42 14.43 -26.53
C ALA A 210 -14.85 14.95 -26.69
N VAL A 211 -15.84 14.29 -26.08
CA VAL A 211 -17.25 14.72 -26.11
C VAL A 211 -17.50 15.96 -25.23
N THR A 212 -16.89 16.04 -24.04
CA THR A 212 -17.18 17.09 -23.04
C THR A 212 -16.83 18.50 -23.50
N VAL A 213 -15.93 18.69 -24.48
CA VAL A 213 -15.66 20.00 -25.10
C VAL A 213 -15.96 20.02 -26.61
N HIS A 214 -16.74 19.06 -27.11
CA HIS A 214 -17.18 19.07 -28.51
C HIS A 214 -18.36 20.05 -28.71
N PRO A 215 -18.29 21.04 -29.64
CA PRO A 215 -19.33 22.06 -29.79
C PRO A 215 -20.76 21.55 -30.07
N ARG A 216 -20.90 20.34 -30.63
CA ARG A 216 -22.20 19.71 -30.91
C ARG A 216 -22.82 18.94 -29.74
N ALA A 217 -22.03 18.57 -28.71
CA ALA A 217 -22.53 17.82 -27.56
C ALA A 217 -23.34 18.74 -26.62
N ARG A 218 -24.33 18.19 -25.92
CA ARG A 218 -25.32 18.98 -25.17
C ARG A 218 -25.47 18.61 -23.70
N LEU A 219 -25.23 17.35 -23.32
CA LEU A 219 -25.46 16.87 -21.95
C LEU A 219 -24.20 17.10 -21.10
N LEU A 220 -23.09 16.43 -21.46
CA LEU A 220 -21.84 16.50 -20.71
C LEU A 220 -21.23 17.92 -20.61
N PRO A 221 -21.20 18.75 -21.68
CA PRO A 221 -20.65 20.11 -21.57
C PRO A 221 -21.46 21.00 -20.59
N ARG A 222 -22.78 20.76 -20.46
CA ARG A 222 -23.63 21.49 -19.50
C ARG A 222 -23.41 21.02 -18.07
N ALA A 223 -23.33 19.71 -17.85
CA ALA A 223 -23.09 19.13 -16.53
C ALA A 223 -21.70 19.52 -15.99
N MET A 224 -20.65 19.33 -16.79
CA MET A 224 -19.27 19.63 -16.40
C MET A 224 -18.97 21.14 -16.39
N GLY A 225 -19.69 21.93 -17.19
CA GLY A 225 -19.65 23.39 -17.18
C GLY A 225 -20.39 24.06 -16.02
N TRP A 226 -21.08 23.29 -15.16
CA TRP A 226 -21.78 23.85 -14.01
C TRP A 226 -20.80 24.46 -12.97
N ARG A 227 -21.17 25.58 -12.36
CA ARG A 227 -20.27 26.40 -11.52
C ARG A 227 -19.52 25.61 -10.42
N PRO A 228 -20.14 24.66 -9.69
CA PRO A 228 -19.42 23.83 -8.71
C PRO A 228 -18.40 22.88 -9.36
N MET A 229 -18.75 22.24 -10.48
CA MET A 229 -17.83 21.35 -11.22
C MET A 229 -16.62 22.12 -11.73
N VAL A 230 -16.83 23.34 -12.28
CA VAL A 230 -15.74 24.23 -12.68
C VAL A 230 -14.91 24.71 -11.47
N TRP A 231 -15.54 25.01 -10.32
CA TRP A 231 -14.84 25.40 -9.10
C TRP A 231 -13.92 24.29 -8.57
N ILE A 232 -14.37 23.03 -8.64
CA ILE A 232 -13.60 21.83 -8.29
C ILE A 232 -12.48 21.61 -9.32
N GLY A 233 -12.79 21.64 -10.61
CA GLY A 233 -11.80 21.46 -11.69
C GLY A 233 -10.68 22.50 -11.70
N LEU A 234 -10.96 23.73 -11.26
CA LEU A 234 -9.95 24.78 -11.05
C LEU A 234 -9.01 24.52 -9.84
N ARG A 235 -9.41 23.64 -8.91
CA ARG A 235 -8.69 23.31 -7.67
C ARG A 235 -8.27 21.84 -7.57
N SER A 236 -8.54 21.03 -8.58
CA SER A 236 -8.34 19.58 -8.56
C SER A 236 -6.91 19.18 -8.16
N TYR A 237 -5.92 19.97 -8.56
CA TYR A 237 -4.52 19.78 -8.15
C TYR A 237 -4.31 20.00 -6.64
N GLY A 238 -4.82 21.08 -6.06
CA GLY A 238 -4.77 21.30 -4.61
C GLY A 238 -5.56 20.24 -3.83
N ILE A 239 -6.74 19.86 -4.31
CA ILE A 239 -7.56 18.77 -3.73
C ILE A 239 -6.76 17.46 -3.74
N TYR A 240 -6.12 17.15 -4.87
CA TYR A 240 -5.25 15.97 -5.00
C TYR A 240 -4.05 16.02 -4.04
N LEU A 241 -3.37 17.16 -3.88
CA LEU A 241 -2.26 17.27 -2.94
C LEU A 241 -2.70 17.06 -1.48
N TRP A 242 -3.80 17.67 -1.05
CA TRP A 242 -4.21 17.70 0.36
C TRP A 242 -5.06 16.51 0.83
N HIS A 243 -5.78 15.80 -0.06
CA HIS A 243 -6.70 14.73 0.39
C HIS A 243 -5.98 13.56 1.09
N TRP A 244 -4.85 13.11 0.54
CA TRP A 244 -4.17 11.91 1.05
C TRP A 244 -3.62 12.10 2.47
N PRO A 245 -2.84 13.17 2.80
CA PRO A 245 -2.46 13.42 4.19
C PRO A 245 -3.66 13.57 5.12
N VAL A 246 -4.74 14.25 4.69
CA VAL A 246 -5.96 14.37 5.51
C VAL A 246 -6.54 13.01 5.86
N TYR A 247 -6.52 12.04 4.94
CA TYR A 247 -6.96 10.66 5.21
C TYR A 247 -5.96 9.89 6.10
N MET A 248 -4.65 10.00 5.84
CA MET A 248 -3.61 9.27 6.60
C MET A 248 -3.41 9.79 8.04
N LEU A 249 -3.76 11.05 8.30
CA LEU A 249 -3.70 11.69 9.63
C LEU A 249 -5.02 11.57 10.42
N THR A 250 -6.07 10.98 9.84
CA THR A 250 -7.38 10.82 10.48
C THR A 250 -7.88 9.37 10.38
N ARG A 251 -7.00 8.38 10.58
CA ARG A 251 -7.39 6.95 10.54
C ARG A 251 -8.51 6.70 11.58
N PRO A 252 -9.62 6.06 11.19
CA PRO A 252 -10.77 5.86 12.08
C PRO A 252 -10.36 4.96 13.24
N GLN A 253 -10.91 5.23 14.43
CA GLN A 253 -10.57 4.61 15.72
C GLN A 253 -9.10 4.70 16.19
N LEU A 254 -8.14 5.07 15.33
CA LEU A 254 -6.71 5.15 15.63
C LEU A 254 -6.22 6.58 15.87
N ASP A 255 -6.50 7.51 14.94
CA ASP A 255 -6.14 8.93 15.07
C ASP A 255 -7.35 9.79 15.52
N VAL A 256 -8.57 9.34 15.24
CA VAL A 256 -9.83 10.07 15.54
C VAL A 256 -10.96 9.12 15.98
N PRO A 257 -11.84 9.53 16.90
CA PRO A 257 -12.96 8.71 17.40
C PRO A 257 -14.19 8.72 16.46
N LEU A 258 -13.99 9.02 15.18
CA LEU A 258 -15.02 9.06 14.15
C LEU A 258 -14.73 8.04 13.07
N ASP A 259 -15.76 7.57 12.38
CA ASP A 259 -15.69 6.69 11.22
C ASP A 259 -16.78 7.01 10.18
N GLY A 260 -16.96 6.11 9.21
CA GLY A 260 -18.08 6.10 8.28
C GLY A 260 -18.34 7.41 7.53
N VAL A 261 -19.63 7.72 7.33
CA VAL A 261 -20.09 8.93 6.64
C VAL A 261 -19.72 10.22 7.39
N PRO A 262 -19.80 10.32 8.73
CA PRO A 262 -19.33 11.51 9.46
C PRO A 262 -17.85 11.82 9.20
N LEU A 263 -16.96 10.84 9.32
CA LEU A 263 -15.53 11.04 9.06
C LEU A 263 -15.27 11.38 7.58
N PHE A 264 -15.97 10.73 6.65
CA PHE A 264 -15.85 11.05 5.22
C PHE A 264 -16.22 12.51 4.93
N ALA A 265 -17.34 13.00 5.49
CA ALA A 265 -17.78 14.39 5.34
C ALA A 265 -16.77 15.39 5.93
N VAL A 266 -16.21 15.10 7.11
CA VAL A 266 -15.18 15.92 7.76
C VAL A 266 -13.89 15.95 6.93
N ARG A 267 -13.37 14.79 6.50
CA ARG A 267 -12.18 14.69 5.63
C ARG A 267 -12.36 15.45 4.32
N LEU A 268 -13.54 15.34 3.70
CA LEU A 268 -13.88 16.03 2.46
C LEU A 268 -13.91 17.55 2.65
N ALA A 269 -14.52 18.03 3.74
CA ALA A 269 -14.55 19.45 4.10
C ALA A 269 -13.14 20.02 4.35
N PHE A 270 -12.31 19.35 5.17
CA PHE A 270 -10.92 19.75 5.40
C PHE A 270 -10.10 19.78 4.11
N THR A 271 -10.25 18.76 3.26
CA THR A 271 -9.58 18.71 1.94
C THR A 271 -9.96 19.92 1.08
N PHE A 272 -11.25 20.26 0.97
CA PHE A 272 -11.70 21.41 0.19
C PHE A 272 -11.25 22.75 0.79
N VAL A 273 -11.21 22.89 2.12
CA VAL A 273 -10.72 24.09 2.80
C VAL A 273 -9.22 24.28 2.54
N LEU A 274 -8.39 23.27 2.81
CA LEU A 274 -6.94 23.34 2.58
C LEU A 274 -6.60 23.62 1.12
N ALA A 275 -7.27 22.93 0.18
CA ALA A 275 -7.11 23.19 -1.25
C ALA A 275 -7.57 24.61 -1.66
N ALA A 276 -8.67 25.12 -1.10
CA ALA A 276 -9.15 26.47 -1.41
C ALA A 276 -8.21 27.55 -0.85
N LEU A 277 -7.64 27.35 0.33
CA LEU A 277 -6.64 28.24 0.94
C LEU A 277 -5.33 28.23 0.14
N SER A 278 -4.76 27.05 -0.15
CA SER A 278 -3.60 26.86 -1.03
C SER A 278 -3.78 27.58 -2.36
N TYR A 279 -4.92 27.34 -3.02
CA TYR A 279 -5.24 27.94 -4.31
C TYR A 279 -5.33 29.47 -4.25
N ARG A 280 -5.97 30.01 -3.21
CA ARG A 280 -6.21 31.45 -3.06
C ARG A 280 -4.96 32.23 -2.67
N TYR A 281 -4.17 31.72 -1.72
CA TYR A 281 -3.11 32.48 -1.06
C TYR A 281 -1.69 32.15 -1.56
N VAL A 282 -1.48 30.99 -2.20
CA VAL A 282 -0.15 30.60 -2.73
C VAL A 282 -0.17 30.43 -4.25
N GLU A 283 -1.08 29.62 -4.79
CA GLU A 283 -1.08 29.32 -6.23
C GLU A 283 -1.45 30.54 -7.10
N ILE A 284 -2.58 31.21 -6.84
CA ILE A 284 -3.00 32.37 -7.64
C ILE A 284 -1.97 33.51 -7.61
N PRO A 285 -1.41 33.94 -6.47
CA PRO A 285 -0.41 35.01 -6.44
C PRO A 285 0.84 34.67 -7.27
N ILE A 286 1.36 33.44 -7.17
CA ILE A 286 2.57 33.05 -7.90
C ILE A 286 2.25 32.85 -9.40
N ARG A 287 1.15 32.16 -9.74
CA ARG A 287 0.69 31.95 -11.12
C ARG A 287 0.40 33.25 -11.86
N THR A 288 -0.11 34.27 -11.18
CA THR A 288 -0.39 35.61 -11.74
C THR A 288 0.80 36.57 -11.65
N GLY A 289 1.96 36.16 -11.15
CA GLY A 289 3.16 36.99 -11.11
C GLY A 289 3.17 38.10 -10.06
N ALA A 290 2.51 37.90 -8.91
CA ALA A 290 2.54 38.84 -7.79
C ALA A 290 3.97 39.07 -7.27
N LEU A 291 4.81 38.03 -7.19
CA LEU A 291 6.23 38.15 -6.83
C LEU A 291 7.00 39.06 -7.79
N SER A 292 6.80 38.90 -9.10
CA SER A 292 7.42 39.77 -10.11
C SER A 292 6.93 41.23 -10.03
N ARG A 293 5.65 41.46 -9.73
CA ARG A 293 5.13 42.82 -9.47
C ARG A 293 5.77 43.43 -8.22
N GLY A 294 5.81 42.68 -7.11
CA GLY A 294 6.43 43.15 -5.86
C GLY A 294 7.92 43.49 -6.03
N TRP A 295 8.66 42.69 -6.80
CA TRP A 295 10.05 42.97 -7.16
C TRP A 295 10.22 44.21 -8.06
N GLN A 296 9.28 44.44 -8.98
CA GLN A 296 9.24 45.67 -9.79
C GLN A 296 8.96 46.90 -8.91
N THR A 297 7.98 46.82 -8.01
CA THR A 297 7.72 47.87 -7.00
C THR A 297 8.95 48.16 -6.16
N LEU A 298 9.60 47.13 -5.59
CA LEU A 298 10.83 47.26 -4.79
C LEU A 298 12.00 47.94 -5.55
N ARG A 299 12.06 47.77 -6.87
CA ARG A 299 13.05 48.43 -7.75
C ARG A 299 12.66 49.86 -8.14
N GLN A 300 11.37 50.18 -8.20
CA GLN A 300 10.84 51.48 -8.64
C GLN A 300 10.65 52.47 -7.49
N THR A 301 10.29 52.00 -6.29
CA THR A 301 10.17 52.82 -5.09
C THR A 301 11.54 53.37 -4.67
N GLN A 302 11.58 54.63 -4.21
CA GLN A 302 12.79 55.30 -3.71
C GLN A 302 12.62 55.77 -2.25
N GLY A 303 13.69 56.33 -1.68
CA GLY A 303 13.70 56.93 -0.33
C GLY A 303 13.30 55.97 0.81
N VAL A 304 12.68 56.54 1.85
CA VAL A 304 12.29 55.83 3.08
C VAL A 304 11.30 54.69 2.80
N GLN A 305 10.42 54.83 1.81
CA GLN A 305 9.50 53.76 1.42
C GLN A 305 10.26 52.54 0.88
N ARG A 306 11.31 52.75 0.09
CA ARG A 306 12.18 51.67 -0.40
C ARG A 306 12.88 50.98 0.76
N GLN A 307 13.42 51.74 1.71
CA GLN A 307 14.08 51.18 2.92
C GLN A 307 13.11 50.30 3.72
N ARG A 308 11.87 50.77 3.96
CA ARG A 308 10.83 49.98 4.64
C ARG A 308 10.51 48.68 3.90
N LEU A 309 10.31 48.74 2.58
CA LEU A 309 10.05 47.54 1.78
C LEU A 309 11.24 46.57 1.75
N VAL A 310 12.48 47.05 1.64
CA VAL A 310 13.69 46.22 1.74
C VAL A 310 13.77 45.53 3.09
N ILE A 311 13.55 46.26 4.21
CA ILE A 311 13.56 45.69 5.55
C ILE A 311 12.46 44.64 5.72
N GLN A 312 11.25 44.90 5.25
CA GLN A 312 10.13 43.94 5.31
C GLN A 312 10.42 42.66 4.50
N TRP A 313 10.95 42.78 3.28
CA TRP A 313 11.30 41.62 2.46
C TRP A 313 12.51 40.85 3.02
N ALA A 314 13.51 41.55 3.57
CA ALA A 314 14.66 40.94 4.21
C ALA A 314 14.26 40.20 5.50
N ALA A 315 13.42 40.80 6.34
CA ALA A 315 12.93 40.17 7.58
C ALA A 315 12.05 38.94 7.27
N ALA A 316 11.12 39.05 6.32
CA ALA A 316 10.29 37.90 5.89
C ALA A 316 11.13 36.78 5.26
N GLY A 317 12.12 37.13 4.43
CA GLY A 317 13.06 36.18 3.83
C GLY A 317 13.96 35.50 4.86
N ALA A 318 14.49 36.26 5.83
CA ALA A 318 15.31 35.73 6.92
C ALA A 318 14.51 34.83 7.86
N ALA A 319 13.28 35.21 8.21
CA ALA A 319 12.39 34.37 9.04
C ALA A 319 12.05 33.05 8.33
N LEU A 320 11.73 33.09 7.02
CA LEU A 320 11.48 31.89 6.22
C LEU A 320 12.74 31.02 6.09
N ALA A 321 13.92 31.63 5.84
CA ALA A 321 15.18 30.89 5.74
C ALA A 321 15.57 30.23 7.08
N PHE A 322 15.41 30.94 8.20
CA PHE A 322 15.64 30.41 9.55
C PHE A 322 14.68 29.24 9.85
N PHE A 323 13.39 29.41 9.56
CA PHE A 323 12.39 28.35 9.73
C PHE A 323 12.71 27.10 8.89
N LEU A 324 13.03 27.26 7.61
CA LEU A 324 13.41 26.15 6.73
C LEU A 324 14.73 25.49 7.13
N MET A 325 15.71 26.25 7.65
CA MET A 325 16.97 25.72 8.15
C MET A 325 16.78 24.94 9.46
N ALA A 326 15.98 25.46 10.39
CA ALA A 326 15.61 24.77 11.62
C ALA A 326 14.88 23.46 11.32
N LEU A 327 13.82 23.51 10.50
CA LEU A 327 13.05 22.35 10.05
C LEU A 327 13.92 21.34 9.31
N GLY A 328 14.78 21.80 8.39
CA GLY A 328 15.74 20.93 7.71
C GLY A 328 16.71 20.25 8.69
N SER A 329 17.19 20.98 9.70
CA SER A 329 18.10 20.40 10.71
C SER A 329 17.45 19.33 11.58
N THR A 330 16.16 19.47 11.94
CA THR A 330 15.45 18.45 12.72
C THR A 330 15.16 17.20 11.89
N ILE A 331 14.78 17.36 10.62
CA ILE A 331 14.56 16.25 9.68
C ILE A 331 15.86 15.48 9.38
N VAL A 332 16.98 16.17 9.21
CA VAL A 332 18.29 15.51 8.99
C VAL A 332 18.75 14.75 10.24
N ARG A 333 18.43 15.25 11.45
CA ARG A 333 18.74 14.60 12.73
C ARG A 333 17.71 13.56 13.20
N ALA A 334 16.60 13.38 12.48
CA ALA A 334 15.62 12.36 12.80
C ALA A 334 16.19 10.97 12.46
N GLU A 335 16.51 10.20 13.49
CA GLU A 335 16.82 8.78 13.36
C GLU A 335 15.50 7.98 13.29
N PRO A 336 15.44 6.87 12.55
CA PRO A 336 14.27 5.99 12.61
C PRO A 336 14.12 5.46 14.05
N PRO A 337 12.89 5.24 14.54
CA PRO A 337 12.69 4.60 15.83
C PRO A 337 13.42 3.26 15.83
N ALA A 338 14.04 2.91 16.97
CA ALA A 338 14.62 1.60 17.15
C ALA A 338 13.57 0.52 16.84
N ALA A 339 13.99 -0.58 16.21
CA ALA A 339 13.13 -1.74 16.08
C ALA A 339 12.65 -2.12 17.50
N PRO A 340 11.32 -2.23 17.74
CA PRO A 340 10.81 -2.62 19.05
C PRO A 340 11.50 -3.89 19.55
N ASP A 341 11.70 -4.05 20.86
CA ASP A 341 12.54 -5.13 21.40
C ASP A 341 12.11 -6.53 20.91
N TYR A 342 10.80 -6.74 20.68
CA TYR A 342 10.23 -7.97 20.13
C TYR A 342 10.52 -8.23 18.62
N LEU A 343 11.12 -7.26 17.92
CA LEU A 343 11.66 -7.33 16.56
C LEU A 343 13.20 -7.19 16.54
N ALA A 344 13.82 -6.82 17.66
CA ALA A 344 15.27 -6.78 17.82
C ALA A 344 15.92 -8.17 18.03
N VAL A 345 15.09 -9.23 18.10
CA VAL A 345 15.54 -10.62 18.00
C VAL A 345 16.13 -10.85 16.61
N ALA A 346 17.46 -10.69 16.52
CA ALA A 346 18.23 -11.02 15.33
C ALA A 346 17.96 -12.48 14.91
N SER A 347 18.06 -12.72 13.59
CA SER A 347 17.83 -14.01 12.93
C SER A 347 18.12 -15.23 13.82
N VAL A 348 17.09 -15.99 14.16
CA VAL A 348 17.22 -17.23 14.93
C VAL A 348 18.04 -18.23 14.12
N ASP A 349 19.34 -18.32 14.43
CA ASP A 349 20.19 -19.40 13.95
C ASP A 349 19.51 -20.73 14.27
N THR A 350 19.48 -21.64 13.29
CA THR A 350 18.79 -22.92 13.46
C THR A 350 19.62 -23.82 14.39
N ILE A 351 19.42 -23.68 15.70
CA ILE A 351 20.06 -24.51 16.73
C ILE A 351 19.52 -25.93 16.60
N SER A 352 20.22 -26.75 15.80
CA SER A 352 20.07 -28.19 15.80
C SER A 352 20.39 -28.73 17.19
N SER A 353 19.36 -28.96 17.99
CA SER A 353 19.48 -29.65 19.28
C SER A 353 19.83 -31.11 19.04
N THR A 354 21.13 -31.39 18.87
CA THR A 354 21.67 -32.74 18.79
C THR A 354 21.59 -33.36 20.19
N ALA A 355 20.45 -33.98 20.48
CA ALA A 355 20.21 -34.69 21.73
C ALA A 355 21.10 -35.94 21.84
N THR A 356 22.31 -35.76 22.36
CA THR A 356 23.25 -36.85 22.63
C THR A 356 22.65 -37.78 23.71
N PRO A 357 22.40 -39.07 23.44
CA PRO A 357 21.83 -39.97 24.44
C PRO A 357 22.83 -40.22 25.57
N THR A 358 22.39 -40.03 26.81
CA THR A 358 23.23 -40.21 28.00
C THR A 358 23.40 -41.69 28.35
N SER A 359 24.46 -42.32 27.84
CA SER A 359 24.96 -43.59 28.35
C SER A 359 25.82 -43.36 29.60
N ALA A 360 25.55 -44.09 30.68
CA ALA A 360 26.24 -43.93 31.97
C ALA A 360 27.31 -45.01 32.22
N ASN A 361 28.38 -44.63 32.93
CA ASN A 361 29.50 -45.45 33.44
C ASN A 361 30.41 -46.06 32.34
N GLN A 362 31.74 -46.19 32.49
CA GLN A 362 32.60 -46.24 33.69
C GLN A 362 33.92 -45.46 33.53
N ASP A 363 34.65 -45.24 34.63
CA ASP A 363 35.98 -44.62 34.68
C ASP A 363 37.13 -45.56 34.23
N SER A 364 38.12 -45.02 33.50
CA SER A 364 39.57 -45.25 33.71
C SER A 364 40.42 -44.41 32.74
N VAL A 365 41.72 -44.24 33.05
CA VAL A 365 42.64 -43.20 32.50
C VAL A 365 44.07 -43.78 32.44
N PRO A 366 45.00 -43.33 31.56
CA PRO A 366 44.94 -42.84 30.17
C PRO A 366 45.72 -43.81 29.22
N THR A 367 46.15 -43.37 28.01
CA THR A 367 47.55 -43.45 27.47
C THR A 367 47.65 -43.12 25.95
N GLU A 368 48.77 -42.51 25.53
CA GLU A 368 49.37 -42.34 24.18
C GLU A 368 48.61 -41.66 23.00
N THR A 369 49.06 -40.43 22.68
CA THR A 369 49.36 -39.91 21.31
C THR A 369 50.80 -40.33 20.90
N PRO A 370 51.30 -40.15 19.64
CA PRO A 370 50.80 -39.28 18.54
C PRO A 370 50.83 -39.84 17.09
N ALA A 371 50.11 -39.20 16.16
CA ALA A 371 50.59 -38.89 14.79
C ALA A 371 49.61 -38.00 13.95
N THR A 372 49.84 -36.69 13.97
CA THR A 372 49.96 -35.77 12.81
C THR A 372 49.22 -36.06 11.48
N LEU A 373 48.36 -35.14 11.01
CA LEU A 373 48.65 -34.24 9.86
C LEU A 373 47.51 -33.25 9.50
N LEU A 374 47.90 -31.98 9.31
CA LEU A 374 47.33 -30.91 8.46
C LEU A 374 45.87 -30.45 8.64
N ALA A 375 45.71 -29.12 8.75
CA ALA A 375 44.45 -28.39 8.67
C ALA A 375 44.48 -27.36 7.52
N THR A 376 43.32 -27.11 6.90
CA THR A 376 43.05 -25.95 6.03
C THR A 376 41.59 -25.47 6.25
N PRO A 377 41.27 -24.18 5.99
CA PRO A 377 40.13 -23.52 6.62
C PRO A 377 38.81 -23.55 5.81
N VAL A 378 37.72 -23.25 6.53
CA VAL A 378 36.38 -23.00 5.97
C VAL A 378 36.36 -21.70 5.17
N VAL A 379 35.65 -21.69 4.04
CA VAL A 379 35.47 -20.50 3.18
C VAL A 379 34.20 -19.74 3.57
N SER A 380 34.36 -18.49 4.02
CA SER A 380 33.25 -17.53 4.16
C SER A 380 33.01 -16.80 2.84
N LEU A 381 31.79 -16.83 2.32
CA LEU A 381 31.41 -16.11 1.10
C LEU A 381 30.75 -14.76 1.42
N SER A 382 31.56 -13.69 1.43
CA SER A 382 31.09 -12.31 1.38
C SER A 382 30.80 -11.88 -0.06
N VAL A 383 29.57 -11.42 -0.32
CA VAL A 383 29.15 -10.95 -1.66
C VAL A 383 29.54 -9.49 -1.86
N THR A 384 30.61 -9.25 -2.61
CA THR A 384 31.04 -7.90 -3.02
C THR A 384 30.49 -7.58 -4.40
N GLN A 385 29.77 -6.46 -4.54
CA GLN A 385 29.40 -5.93 -5.85
C GLN A 385 30.65 -5.53 -6.66
N ASN A 386 30.65 -5.74 -7.97
CA ASN A 386 31.50 -4.94 -8.84
C ASN A 386 30.89 -4.72 -10.24
N GLN A 387 31.26 -3.60 -10.84
CA GLN A 387 30.78 -3.17 -12.17
C GLN A 387 31.78 -3.58 -13.26
N THR A 388 31.32 -3.76 -14.50
CA THR A 388 32.08 -3.36 -15.71
C THR A 388 31.16 -3.32 -16.95
N GLU A 389 31.58 -2.62 -18.00
CA GLU A 389 30.75 -2.28 -19.16
C GLU A 389 31.13 -3.04 -20.45
N ASN A 390 30.28 -2.86 -21.48
CA ASN A 390 30.56 -2.94 -22.92
C ASN A 390 30.86 -4.32 -23.56
N GLY A 391 30.03 -4.69 -24.56
CA GLY A 391 30.30 -5.81 -25.46
C GLY A 391 29.10 -6.23 -26.33
N SER A 392 29.12 -5.91 -27.62
CA SER A 392 28.16 -6.32 -28.67
C SER A 392 28.79 -6.03 -30.05
N PRO A 393 28.35 -6.59 -31.21
CA PRO A 393 27.05 -7.26 -31.48
C PRO A 393 27.11 -8.52 -32.41
N ILE A 394 25.93 -8.98 -32.89
CA ILE A 394 25.63 -9.82 -34.09
C ILE A 394 25.90 -11.34 -34.03
N ALA A 395 24.81 -12.15 -34.07
CA ALA A 395 24.60 -13.25 -35.05
C ALA A 395 23.17 -13.86 -35.00
N THR A 396 22.55 -14.03 -36.18
CA THR A 396 21.31 -14.79 -36.54
C THR A 396 21.48 -15.28 -38.00
N PRO A 397 20.78 -16.31 -38.56
CA PRO A 397 19.41 -16.83 -38.35
C PRO A 397 19.42 -18.31 -37.84
N SER A 398 18.42 -19.22 -37.91
CA SER A 398 17.17 -19.44 -38.69
C SER A 398 16.13 -20.20 -37.81
N VAL A 399 14.85 -20.53 -38.12
CA VAL A 399 14.06 -20.78 -39.36
C VAL A 399 14.45 -22.12 -40.05
N VAL A 400 13.60 -23.02 -40.58
CA VAL A 400 12.21 -23.06 -41.12
C VAL A 400 11.37 -24.20 -40.44
N PRO A 401 10.11 -24.56 -40.84
CA PRO A 401 9.11 -25.14 -39.92
C PRO A 401 8.64 -26.58 -40.23
N GLY A 402 7.59 -27.05 -39.53
CA GLY A 402 6.77 -28.21 -39.90
C GLY A 402 5.28 -27.97 -39.55
N ASN A 403 4.38 -28.27 -40.50
CA ASN A 403 2.92 -28.13 -40.34
C ASN A 403 2.27 -29.44 -39.86
N GLY A 404 1.07 -29.35 -39.27
CA GLY A 404 0.17 -30.47 -39.01
C GLY A 404 -1.25 -29.98 -38.69
N GLU A 405 -2.23 -30.29 -39.54
CA GLU A 405 -3.61 -29.83 -39.44
C GLU A 405 -4.55 -30.92 -38.89
N SER A 406 -5.45 -30.54 -37.97
CA SER A 406 -6.85 -31.04 -37.79
C SER A 406 -7.39 -30.42 -36.49
N SER A 407 -8.46 -29.62 -36.47
CA SER A 407 -9.84 -29.85 -36.95
C SER A 407 -10.61 -30.86 -36.09
N GLU A 408 -11.39 -30.35 -35.13
CA GLU A 408 -12.81 -30.73 -34.99
C GLU A 408 -13.58 -29.72 -34.13
N ALA A 409 -14.92 -29.71 -34.24
CA ALA A 409 -15.78 -28.76 -33.55
C ALA A 409 -17.14 -29.39 -33.17
N PHE A 410 -17.42 -29.49 -31.88
CA PHE A 410 -18.74 -29.78 -31.30
C PHE A 410 -18.98 -28.78 -30.14
N VAL A 411 -19.96 -27.87 -30.24
CA VAL A 411 -21.42 -28.04 -30.02
C VAL A 411 -21.80 -27.90 -28.54
N SER A 412 -22.66 -26.92 -28.26
CA SER A 412 -23.29 -26.69 -26.95
C SER A 412 -24.44 -27.67 -26.67
N PRO A 413 -24.85 -27.77 -25.40
CA PRO A 413 -26.29 -27.92 -25.11
C PRO A 413 -26.81 -26.85 -24.14
N THR A 414 -27.88 -26.18 -24.56
CA THR A 414 -28.81 -25.43 -23.68
C THR A 414 -29.92 -26.37 -23.21
N PRO A 415 -30.54 -26.13 -22.04
CA PRO A 415 -31.95 -26.46 -21.89
C PRO A 415 -32.80 -25.30 -21.34
N GLN A 416 -33.84 -24.92 -22.11
CA GLN A 416 -35.18 -24.58 -21.60
C GLN A 416 -36.02 -25.88 -21.66
N VAL A 417 -37.24 -26.08 -21.14
CA VAL A 417 -38.32 -25.31 -20.46
C VAL A 417 -38.90 -26.30 -19.40
N THR A 418 -39.63 -25.98 -18.32
CA THR A 418 -40.78 -25.07 -18.02
C THR A 418 -40.61 -24.45 -16.60
N SER A 419 -41.43 -23.59 -15.97
CA SER A 419 -42.79 -22.99 -16.11
C SER A 419 -44.01 -23.76 -15.59
N GLU A 420 -44.47 -23.48 -14.35
CA GLU A 420 -45.85 -23.07 -14.02
C GLU A 420 -46.08 -22.68 -12.54
N HIS A 421 -46.92 -21.65 -12.31
CA HIS A 421 -47.78 -21.38 -11.14
C HIS A 421 -47.17 -21.31 -9.69
N GLN A 422 -47.68 -20.50 -8.75
CA GLN A 422 -48.76 -19.50 -8.75
C GLN A 422 -48.44 -18.30 -7.81
N SER A 423 -49.35 -17.33 -7.77
CA SER A 423 -49.30 -16.08 -7.00
C SER A 423 -49.36 -16.23 -5.48
N ASP A 424 -48.83 -15.23 -4.76
CA ASP A 424 -49.70 -14.47 -3.84
C ASP A 424 -49.28 -13.00 -3.67
N GLN A 425 -50.17 -12.16 -3.14
CA GLN A 425 -49.98 -10.71 -2.94
C GLN A 425 -50.01 -10.33 -1.45
N SER A 426 -49.15 -9.42 -0.99
CA SER A 426 -49.49 -8.53 0.15
C SER A 426 -48.67 -7.23 0.22
N THR A 427 -49.46 -6.17 0.18
CA THR A 427 -49.19 -4.74 0.21
C THR A 427 -48.55 -4.23 1.52
N MET A 428 -47.71 -3.18 1.37
CA MET A 428 -47.50 -1.99 2.24
C MET A 428 -48.56 -1.72 3.35
N PRO A 429 -48.24 -0.99 4.46
CA PRO A 429 -47.48 0.27 4.40
C PRO A 429 -46.56 0.65 5.59
N ALA A 430 -45.93 1.82 5.48
CA ALA A 430 -45.30 2.57 6.57
C ALA A 430 -46.25 3.68 7.11
N PRO A 431 -45.99 4.24 8.30
CA PRO A 431 -46.49 5.56 8.72
C PRO A 431 -45.35 6.60 8.85
N ALA A 432 -45.70 7.87 9.08
CA ALA A 432 -44.74 8.98 9.11
C ALA A 432 -45.02 10.02 10.22
N ALA A 433 -43.93 10.69 10.64
CA ALA A 433 -43.83 12.05 11.18
C ALA A 433 -44.40 12.41 12.58
N SER A 434 -43.71 13.39 13.19
CA SER A 434 -44.17 14.39 14.17
C SER A 434 -44.55 13.99 15.61
N ALA A 435 -43.70 14.38 16.57
CA ALA A 435 -44.06 15.32 17.65
C ALA A 435 -42.83 15.76 18.47
N THR A 436 -42.85 17.00 18.99
CA THR A 436 -41.91 17.53 20.00
C THR A 436 -42.67 17.81 21.30
N PRO A 437 -42.03 17.66 22.47
CA PRO A 437 -41.93 18.78 23.42
C PRO A 437 -40.51 18.92 24.00
N THR A 438 -39.93 20.12 24.05
CA THR A 438 -40.10 21.17 25.08
C THR A 438 -39.40 20.85 26.42
N GLU A 439 -38.11 21.18 26.45
CA GLU A 439 -37.41 21.92 27.50
C GLU A 439 -38.03 22.03 28.91
N SER A 440 -37.31 21.50 29.91
CA SER A 440 -37.13 22.14 31.22
C SER A 440 -35.88 21.57 31.91
N ALA A 441 -35.18 22.37 32.73
CA ALA A 441 -33.98 21.96 33.46
C ALA A 441 -34.27 21.51 34.90
N THR A 442 -33.32 20.83 35.56
CA THR A 442 -32.67 21.22 36.84
C THR A 442 -31.87 20.05 37.48
N ALA A 443 -30.73 20.38 38.12
CA ALA A 443 -29.94 19.61 39.11
C ALA A 443 -29.22 18.29 38.72
N GLU A 444 -27.92 18.27 39.03
CA GLU A 444 -27.15 17.05 39.35
C GLU A 444 -27.44 16.56 40.78
N PRO A 445 -27.21 15.26 41.07
CA PRO A 445 -26.84 14.81 42.41
C PRO A 445 -25.47 14.09 42.43
N HIS A 446 -24.60 14.48 43.36
CA HIS A 446 -23.33 13.77 43.62
C HIS A 446 -23.57 12.32 44.12
N PRO A 447 -22.69 11.36 43.79
CA PRO A 447 -22.75 10.02 44.37
C PRO A 447 -22.31 10.00 45.84
N LEU A 448 -23.02 9.22 46.67
CA LEU A 448 -22.66 8.94 48.06
C LEU A 448 -21.56 7.87 48.18
N PRO A 449 -20.76 7.86 49.26
CA PRO A 449 -19.53 7.06 49.33
C PRO A 449 -19.75 5.59 49.72
N THR A 450 -18.99 4.70 49.08
CA THR A 450 -18.88 3.27 49.44
C THR A 450 -17.75 3.07 50.47
N PRO A 451 -17.84 2.14 51.45
CA PRO A 451 -16.90 2.10 52.57
C PRO A 451 -15.49 1.60 52.21
N SER A 452 -14.48 2.20 52.86
CA SER A 452 -13.10 1.71 52.85
C SER A 452 -12.88 0.62 53.90
N LEU A 453 -12.14 -0.43 53.54
CA LEU A 453 -11.63 -1.44 54.48
C LEU A 453 -10.15 -1.14 54.82
N PRO A 454 -9.71 -1.42 56.07
CA PRO A 454 -8.35 -1.08 56.53
C PRO A 454 -7.28 -2.03 55.96
N PRO A 455 -6.01 -1.59 55.87
CA PRO A 455 -4.91 -2.41 55.39
C PRO A 455 -4.54 -3.50 56.41
N LEU A 456 -4.38 -4.75 55.94
CA LEU A 456 -3.84 -5.86 56.73
C LEU A 456 -2.43 -6.24 56.26
N ALA A 457 -1.62 -6.70 57.22
CA ALA A 457 -0.17 -6.75 57.11
C ALA A 457 0.36 -7.81 56.12
N MET A 458 1.56 -7.56 55.61
CA MET A 458 2.37 -8.58 54.94
C MET A 458 2.64 -9.76 55.88
N SER A 459 2.37 -10.98 55.41
CA SER A 459 2.85 -12.22 56.03
C SER A 459 3.43 -13.11 54.94
N SER A 460 4.75 -13.26 54.94
CA SER A 460 5.48 -14.01 53.90
C SER A 460 5.46 -15.51 54.20
N PRO A 461 4.98 -16.37 53.30
CA PRO A 461 5.35 -17.77 53.28
C PRO A 461 6.69 -17.92 52.52
N THR A 462 7.75 -18.33 53.21
CA THR A 462 9.03 -18.66 52.57
C THR A 462 8.89 -19.96 51.78
N ALA A 463 8.52 -19.86 50.51
CA ALA A 463 8.58 -20.95 49.55
C ALA A 463 9.88 -20.85 48.74
N SER A 464 10.65 -21.94 48.69
CA SER A 464 11.78 -22.08 47.76
C SER A 464 11.31 -21.86 46.32
N PRO A 465 12.17 -21.36 45.41
CA PRO A 465 11.77 -21.13 44.02
C PRO A 465 11.30 -22.43 43.36
N THR A 466 10.03 -22.47 43.01
CA THR A 466 9.46 -23.51 42.13
C THR A 466 10.30 -23.58 40.86
N PRO A 467 10.68 -24.77 40.35
CA PRO A 467 11.46 -24.86 39.13
C PRO A 467 10.76 -24.14 37.96
N VAL A 468 11.58 -23.54 37.10
CA VAL A 468 11.15 -22.94 35.82
C VAL A 468 10.24 -23.93 35.10
N PRO A 469 9.08 -23.51 34.54
CA PRO A 469 8.16 -24.43 33.89
C PRO A 469 8.88 -25.20 32.79
N THR A 470 8.88 -26.54 32.91
CA THR A 470 9.39 -27.43 31.87
C THR A 470 8.65 -27.13 30.58
N CYS A 471 9.39 -26.79 29.52
CA CYS A 471 8.82 -26.62 28.18
C CYS A 471 8.09 -27.92 27.77
N LEU A 472 7.11 -27.82 26.87
CA LEU A 472 6.42 -29.00 26.34
C LEU A 472 7.46 -29.85 25.59
N ALA A 473 7.84 -30.96 26.22
CA ALA A 473 8.60 -32.03 25.60
C ALA A 473 7.67 -32.75 24.62
N THR A 474 7.63 -32.28 23.38
CA THR A 474 6.93 -32.97 22.30
C THR A 474 7.83 -34.08 21.75
N ASP A 475 7.34 -35.33 21.78
CA ASP A 475 8.05 -36.48 21.21
C ASP A 475 8.26 -36.36 19.68
N GLU A 476 7.47 -35.51 19.02
CA GLU A 476 7.68 -35.07 17.64
C GLU A 476 8.17 -33.59 17.63
N PRO A 477 9.16 -33.22 16.81
CA PRO A 477 9.52 -31.82 16.60
C PRO A 477 8.39 -31.05 15.90
N VAL A 478 8.43 -29.73 15.99
CA VAL A 478 7.43 -28.81 15.44
C VAL A 478 8.11 -27.80 14.51
N THR A 479 7.52 -27.52 13.36
CA THR A 479 7.92 -26.39 12.49
C THR A 479 6.90 -25.27 12.59
N ALA A 480 7.32 -24.01 12.66
CA ALA A 480 6.42 -22.86 12.69
C ALA A 480 6.81 -21.86 11.61
N ILE A 481 5.91 -21.58 10.66
CA ILE A 481 6.10 -20.58 9.62
C ILE A 481 5.17 -19.39 9.90
N GLY A 482 5.73 -18.18 9.97
CA GLY A 482 4.91 -17.00 10.27
C GLY A 482 5.51 -15.64 9.91
N GLU A 483 4.80 -14.62 10.38
CA GLU A 483 5.05 -13.19 10.14
C GLU A 483 5.36 -12.45 11.46
N SER A 484 5.36 -11.11 11.49
CA SER A 484 5.80 -10.31 12.65
C SER A 484 5.06 -10.59 13.96
N VAL A 485 3.79 -11.03 13.89
CA VAL A 485 3.02 -11.45 15.08
C VAL A 485 3.59 -12.73 15.70
N MET A 486 4.16 -13.64 14.88
CA MET A 486 4.88 -14.82 15.37
C MET A 486 6.29 -14.47 15.87
N ILE A 487 6.97 -13.48 15.27
CA ILE A 487 8.27 -12.98 15.79
C ILE A 487 8.09 -12.48 17.23
N GLY A 488 7.05 -11.67 17.47
CA GLY A 488 6.67 -11.20 18.81
C GLY A 488 6.22 -12.29 19.79
N ALA A 489 6.28 -13.58 19.40
CA ALA A 489 6.05 -14.74 20.25
C ALA A 489 7.24 -15.71 20.34
N VAL A 490 8.37 -15.48 19.66
CA VAL A 490 9.50 -16.44 19.56
C VAL A 490 9.95 -16.96 20.93
N ASP A 491 10.29 -16.07 21.86
CA ASP A 491 10.73 -16.45 23.21
C ASP A 491 9.67 -17.28 23.96
N ALA A 492 8.40 -16.88 23.84
CA ALA A 492 7.28 -17.56 24.50
C ALA A 492 7.01 -18.94 23.87
N LEU A 493 7.23 -19.10 22.57
CA LEU A 493 7.12 -20.38 21.86
C LEU A 493 8.26 -21.33 22.21
N GLN A 494 9.50 -20.85 22.26
CA GLN A 494 10.67 -21.64 22.64
C GLN A 494 10.62 -22.05 24.12
N GLN A 495 10.12 -21.17 25.00
CA GLN A 495 9.83 -21.51 26.40
C GLN A 495 8.66 -22.50 26.54
N ALA A 496 7.69 -22.47 25.62
CA ALA A 496 6.52 -23.34 25.66
C ALA A 496 6.73 -24.71 25.02
N ILE A 497 7.62 -24.85 24.02
CA ILE A 497 7.79 -26.06 23.19
C ILE A 497 9.29 -26.31 22.99
N CYS A 498 9.83 -27.38 23.56
CA CYS A 498 11.29 -27.60 23.59
C CYS A 498 11.91 -27.86 22.20
N ALA A 499 11.13 -28.38 21.25
CA ALA A 499 11.59 -28.89 19.96
C ALA A 499 10.96 -28.15 18.77
N ILE A 500 10.90 -26.81 18.84
CA ILE A 500 10.30 -25.95 17.80
C ILE A 500 11.34 -25.25 16.91
N ASN A 501 11.25 -25.51 15.60
CA ASN A 501 11.94 -24.76 14.55
C ASN A 501 11.03 -23.61 14.08
N ILE A 502 11.35 -22.37 14.46
CA ILE A 502 10.57 -21.17 14.09
C ILE A 502 11.25 -20.44 12.92
N ASP A 503 10.54 -20.31 11.80
CA ASP A 503 10.91 -19.45 10.68
C ASP A 503 9.83 -18.36 10.54
N ALA A 504 10.08 -17.21 11.15
CA ALA A 504 9.20 -16.04 11.09
C ALA A 504 9.98 -14.81 10.62
N ALA A 505 9.41 -14.04 9.68
CA ALA A 505 10.08 -12.88 9.07
C ALA A 505 9.18 -11.64 9.01
N GLN A 506 9.78 -10.47 9.26
CA GLN A 506 9.07 -9.19 9.27
C GLN A 506 8.65 -8.82 7.85
N GLY A 507 7.39 -8.42 7.67
CA GLY A 507 6.86 -8.06 6.34
C GLY A 507 6.73 -9.23 5.36
N ARG A 508 6.93 -10.49 5.79
CA ARG A 508 6.71 -11.67 4.94
C ARG A 508 5.29 -11.70 4.39
N LEU A 509 5.17 -11.96 3.09
CA LEU A 509 3.91 -12.19 2.39
C LEU A 509 3.61 -13.69 2.27
N VAL A 510 2.34 -14.04 2.05
CA VAL A 510 1.87 -15.42 1.85
C VAL A 510 2.63 -16.15 0.75
N THR A 511 2.97 -15.48 -0.36
CA THR A 511 3.77 -16.04 -1.46
C THR A 511 5.16 -16.47 -1.00
N SER A 512 5.87 -15.60 -0.26
CA SER A 512 7.18 -15.91 0.32
C SER A 512 7.09 -17.04 1.36
N ALA A 513 5.99 -17.12 2.13
CA ALA A 513 5.76 -18.25 3.03
C ALA A 513 5.61 -19.57 2.28
N ILE A 514 4.94 -19.59 1.13
CA ILE A 514 4.80 -20.77 0.26
C ILE A 514 6.16 -21.18 -0.33
N GLU A 515 7.01 -20.23 -0.71
CA GLU A 515 8.38 -20.51 -1.18
C GLU A 515 9.25 -21.13 -0.07
N VAL A 516 9.18 -20.58 1.14
CA VAL A 516 9.86 -21.13 2.34
C VAL A 516 9.35 -22.55 2.64
N LEU A 517 8.04 -22.77 2.68
CA LEU A 517 7.44 -24.10 2.86
C LEU A 517 7.93 -25.10 1.82
N ARG A 518 7.98 -24.71 0.54
CA ARG A 518 8.45 -25.56 -0.56
C ARG A 518 9.95 -25.88 -0.46
N ALA A 519 10.77 -24.92 -0.02
CA ALA A 519 12.19 -25.13 0.23
C ALA A 519 12.41 -26.07 1.42
N TYR A 520 11.66 -25.91 2.51
CA TYR A 520 11.71 -26.80 3.69
C TYR A 520 11.23 -28.21 3.35
N ALA A 521 10.20 -28.38 2.53
CA ALA A 521 9.74 -29.68 2.04
C ALA A 521 10.81 -30.39 1.21
N THR A 522 11.36 -29.70 0.21
CA THR A 522 12.45 -30.22 -0.65
C THR A 522 13.70 -30.58 0.16
N ALA A 523 14.00 -29.83 1.22
CA ALA A 523 15.14 -30.07 2.11
C ALA A 523 14.87 -31.09 3.24
N GLY A 524 13.68 -31.71 3.31
CA GLY A 524 13.31 -32.64 4.38
C GLY A 524 13.23 -32.02 5.78
N LYS A 525 13.10 -30.69 5.88
CA LYS A 525 13.11 -29.93 7.15
C LYS A 525 11.73 -29.79 7.81
N LEU A 526 10.64 -30.04 7.09
CA LEU A 526 9.30 -29.97 7.66
C LEU A 526 9.08 -31.07 8.70
N SER A 527 8.68 -30.66 9.90
CA SER A 527 8.29 -31.59 10.96
C SER A 527 6.87 -32.13 10.76
N ARG A 528 6.49 -33.18 11.50
CA ARG A 528 5.15 -33.79 11.39
C ARG A 528 4.02 -32.88 11.86
N ILE A 529 4.32 -31.93 12.74
CA ILE A 529 3.41 -30.87 13.15
C ILE A 529 3.94 -29.54 12.59
N VAL A 530 3.10 -28.83 11.85
CA VAL A 530 3.45 -27.53 11.24
C VAL A 530 2.45 -26.45 11.68
N ILE A 531 2.94 -25.32 12.18
CA ILE A 531 2.14 -24.16 12.57
C ILE A 531 2.26 -23.10 11.46
N ILE A 532 1.13 -22.52 11.05
CA ILE A 532 1.04 -21.50 10.00
C ILE A 532 0.31 -20.27 10.55
N HIS A 533 0.99 -19.11 10.60
CA HIS A 533 0.37 -17.82 10.90
C HIS A 533 0.82 -16.76 9.88
N ILE A 534 0.11 -16.71 8.75
CA ILE A 534 0.42 -15.87 7.59
C ILE A 534 -0.83 -15.14 7.08
N GLY A 535 -0.63 -14.04 6.36
CA GLY A 535 -1.68 -13.14 5.87
C GLY A 535 -1.88 -11.88 6.71
N ASN A 536 -1.06 -11.61 7.74
CA ASN A 536 -1.13 -10.35 8.48
C ASN A 536 -0.68 -9.18 7.59
N ASN A 537 0.35 -9.40 6.76
CA ASN A 537 0.93 -8.37 5.90
C ASN A 537 0.22 -8.15 4.56
N GLY A 538 -0.62 -9.09 4.10
CA GLY A 538 -1.28 -9.00 2.79
C GLY A 538 -2.34 -10.08 2.52
N VAL A 539 -2.93 -10.07 1.34
CA VAL A 539 -4.05 -10.97 0.97
C VAL A 539 -3.63 -12.46 0.95
N PHE A 540 -4.49 -13.33 1.51
CA PHE A 540 -4.36 -14.79 1.51
C PHE A 540 -5.54 -15.39 0.73
N THR A 541 -5.28 -15.90 -0.48
CA THR A 541 -6.33 -16.44 -1.37
C THR A 541 -6.59 -17.93 -1.14
N THR A 542 -7.76 -18.42 -1.58
CA THR A 542 -8.10 -19.86 -1.52
C THR A 542 -7.09 -20.73 -2.27
N SER A 543 -6.56 -20.26 -3.41
CA SER A 543 -5.54 -21.00 -4.15
C SER A 543 -4.21 -21.06 -3.40
N GLN A 544 -3.81 -19.98 -2.73
CA GLN A 544 -2.62 -19.97 -1.86
C GLN A 544 -2.80 -20.90 -0.65
N PHE A 545 -4.01 -21.01 -0.10
CA PHE A 545 -4.30 -21.99 0.96
C PHE A 545 -4.13 -23.43 0.44
N ASP A 546 -4.58 -23.68 -0.80
CA ASP A 546 -4.45 -24.98 -1.45
C ASP A 546 -3.01 -25.28 -1.85
N ASP A 547 -2.21 -24.28 -2.24
CA ASP A 547 -0.76 -24.39 -2.43
C ASP A 547 -0.06 -24.79 -1.11
N VAL A 548 -0.37 -24.13 0.02
CA VAL A 548 0.15 -24.51 1.35
C VAL A 548 -0.21 -25.96 1.68
N MET A 549 -1.48 -26.35 1.51
CA MET A 549 -1.91 -27.72 1.82
C MET A 549 -1.41 -28.77 0.81
N SER A 550 -1.04 -28.39 -0.42
CA SER A 550 -0.38 -29.29 -1.37
C SER A 550 1.05 -29.64 -0.93
N ILE A 551 1.74 -28.71 -0.26
CA ILE A 551 3.08 -28.91 0.30
C ILE A 551 2.99 -29.68 1.64
N LEU A 552 1.93 -29.44 2.42
CA LEU A 552 1.75 -29.99 3.77
C LEU A 552 0.86 -31.24 3.85
N GLY A 553 0.46 -31.82 2.71
CA GLY A 553 -0.52 -32.91 2.63
C GLY A 553 -0.21 -34.11 3.53
N ASP A 554 1.05 -34.55 3.55
CA ASP A 554 1.52 -35.72 4.33
C ASP A 554 1.83 -35.41 5.80
N THR A 555 1.68 -34.16 6.26
CA THR A 555 1.93 -33.81 7.66
C THR A 555 0.82 -34.31 8.59
N ARG A 556 1.19 -34.75 9.80
CA ARG A 556 0.27 -35.30 10.80
C ARG A 556 -0.74 -34.26 11.27
N ARG A 557 -0.31 -33.00 11.42
CA ARG A 557 -1.18 -31.87 11.79
C ARG A 557 -0.64 -30.54 11.26
N VAL A 558 -1.52 -29.76 10.63
CA VAL A 558 -1.27 -28.34 10.30
C VAL A 558 -2.14 -27.46 11.20
N ILE A 559 -1.53 -26.57 11.97
CA ILE A 559 -2.20 -25.64 12.87
C ILE A 559 -2.21 -24.26 12.21
N PHE A 560 -3.34 -23.89 11.61
CA PHE A 560 -3.54 -22.53 11.10
C PHE A 560 -3.98 -21.60 12.22
N ILE A 561 -3.44 -20.40 12.21
CA ILE A 561 -3.82 -19.31 13.11
C ILE A 561 -4.37 -18.19 12.23
N ASN A 562 -5.63 -17.81 12.46
CA ASN A 562 -6.24 -16.70 11.73
C ASN A 562 -5.73 -15.35 12.27
N ILE A 563 -5.86 -14.30 11.48
CA ILE A 563 -5.12 -13.06 11.69
C ILE A 563 -5.90 -12.03 12.52
N LYS A 564 -5.16 -11.22 13.28
CA LYS A 564 -5.70 -10.00 13.91
C LYS A 564 -4.88 -8.79 13.46
N VAL A 565 -5.38 -8.05 12.48
CA VAL A 565 -4.78 -6.84 11.90
C VAL A 565 -5.85 -5.81 11.53
N PRO A 566 -5.68 -4.51 11.83
CA PRO A 566 -6.63 -3.47 11.41
C PRO A 566 -6.46 -3.14 9.92
N ARG A 567 -6.88 -4.06 9.03
CA ARG A 567 -6.69 -4.02 7.57
C ARG A 567 -7.90 -4.57 6.82
N GLU A 568 -8.12 -4.10 5.59
CA GLU A 568 -9.28 -4.49 4.77
C GLU A 568 -9.32 -5.98 4.37
N TRP A 569 -8.16 -6.66 4.42
CA TRP A 569 -8.03 -8.09 4.16
C TRP A 569 -8.21 -8.98 5.41
N GLU A 570 -8.47 -8.42 6.60
CA GLU A 570 -8.67 -9.19 7.84
C GLU A 570 -9.80 -10.23 7.71
N GLU A 571 -11.03 -9.79 7.48
CA GLU A 571 -12.18 -10.68 7.34
C GLU A 571 -12.10 -11.59 6.09
N PRO A 572 -11.68 -11.11 4.89
CA PRO A 572 -11.43 -11.98 3.73
C PRO A 572 -10.43 -13.11 4.00
N ASN A 573 -9.27 -12.82 4.58
CA ASN A 573 -8.26 -13.83 4.90
C ASN A 573 -8.77 -14.79 5.98
N ASN A 574 -9.44 -14.28 7.02
CA ASN A 574 -10.02 -15.10 8.08
C ASN A 574 -11.11 -16.04 7.54
N ALA A 575 -11.93 -15.59 6.59
CA ALA A 575 -12.90 -16.43 5.89
C ALA A 575 -12.22 -17.51 5.03
N VAL A 576 -11.15 -17.17 4.29
CA VAL A 576 -10.35 -18.14 3.51
C VAL A 576 -9.74 -19.21 4.41
N ILE A 577 -9.09 -18.84 5.52
CA ILE A 577 -8.49 -19.78 6.47
C ILE A 577 -9.57 -20.67 7.10
N ALA A 578 -10.68 -20.09 7.57
CA ALA A 578 -11.76 -20.83 8.23
C ALA A 578 -12.57 -21.73 7.28
N ALA A 579 -12.62 -21.44 5.98
CA ALA A 579 -13.15 -22.33 4.95
C ALA A 579 -12.12 -23.37 4.50
N GLY A 580 -10.85 -22.99 4.44
CA GLY A 580 -9.71 -23.84 4.09
C GLY A 580 -9.53 -25.01 5.05
N VAL A 581 -9.39 -24.72 6.35
CA VAL A 581 -9.19 -25.74 7.39
C VAL A 581 -10.27 -26.83 7.35
N LYS A 582 -11.54 -26.46 7.10
CA LYS A 582 -12.67 -27.40 7.03
C LYS A 582 -12.58 -28.43 5.89
N ARG A 583 -11.71 -28.22 4.89
CA ARG A 583 -11.50 -29.14 3.76
C ARG A 583 -10.46 -30.24 4.04
N TYR A 584 -9.60 -30.08 5.05
CA TYR A 584 -8.44 -30.96 5.27
C TYR A 584 -8.46 -31.58 6.67
N ARG A 585 -8.43 -32.92 6.75
CA ARG A 585 -8.57 -33.65 8.03
C ARG A 585 -7.40 -33.49 9.01
N ASN A 586 -6.23 -33.10 8.51
CA ASN A 586 -5.04 -32.79 9.31
C ASN A 586 -4.95 -31.30 9.69
N ALA A 587 -5.81 -30.43 9.15
CA ALA A 587 -5.81 -29.00 9.47
C ALA A 587 -6.65 -28.70 10.73
N VAL A 588 -6.15 -27.79 11.57
CA VAL A 588 -6.82 -27.29 12.78
C VAL A 588 -6.73 -25.76 12.78
N LEU A 589 -7.76 -25.08 13.32
CA LEU A 589 -7.82 -23.62 13.41
C LEU A 589 -7.69 -23.14 14.86
N ILE A 590 -6.76 -22.23 15.12
CA ILE A 590 -6.78 -21.34 16.29
C ILE A 590 -7.46 -20.03 15.89
N ASP A 591 -8.59 -19.72 16.52
CA ASP A 591 -9.33 -18.46 16.30
C ASP A 591 -8.75 -17.30 17.12
N TRP A 592 -7.53 -16.93 16.78
CA TRP A 592 -6.81 -15.79 17.33
C TRP A 592 -7.53 -14.46 17.02
N HIS A 593 -8.23 -14.35 15.90
CA HIS A 593 -9.06 -13.18 15.56
C HIS A 593 -10.14 -12.89 16.63
N SER A 594 -11.01 -13.87 16.92
CA SER A 594 -12.05 -13.71 17.95
C SER A 594 -11.48 -13.51 19.34
N ILE A 595 -10.34 -14.14 19.64
CA ILE A 595 -9.63 -13.99 20.92
C ILE A 595 -9.10 -12.56 21.06
N GLY A 596 -8.41 -12.06 20.04
CA GLY A 596 -7.76 -10.75 20.05
C GLY A 596 -8.78 -9.61 20.12
N SER A 597 -9.85 -9.70 19.32
CA SER A 597 -10.96 -8.74 19.34
C SER A 597 -11.68 -8.66 20.69
N LYS A 598 -11.63 -9.73 21.51
CA LYS A 598 -12.18 -9.76 22.88
C LYS A 598 -11.16 -9.40 23.95
N ARG A 599 -9.87 -9.28 23.62
CA ARG A 599 -8.75 -9.06 24.55
C ARG A 599 -7.73 -8.05 23.98
N PRO A 600 -8.12 -6.78 23.74
CA PRO A 600 -7.24 -5.75 23.19
C PRO A 600 -6.00 -5.48 24.08
N ASN A 601 -6.06 -5.83 25.37
CA ASN A 601 -4.94 -5.75 26.31
C ASN A 601 -3.78 -6.73 26.00
N LEU A 602 -3.94 -7.68 25.07
CA LEU A 602 -2.86 -8.55 24.61
C LEU A 602 -1.93 -7.85 23.59
N PHE A 603 -2.31 -6.69 23.06
CA PHE A 603 -1.61 -6.00 21.97
C PHE A 603 -1.07 -4.63 22.35
N TRP A 604 -0.07 -4.17 21.61
CA TRP A 604 0.37 -2.77 21.59
C TRP A 604 -0.68 -1.87 20.93
N SER A 605 -0.43 -0.55 20.90
CA SER A 605 -1.34 0.46 20.36
C SER A 605 -1.61 0.36 18.85
N ASP A 606 -0.89 -0.51 18.12
CA ASP A 606 -1.18 -0.85 16.73
C ASP A 606 -2.30 -1.88 16.54
N GLY A 607 -2.73 -2.55 17.61
CA GLY A 607 -3.79 -3.56 17.58
C GLY A 607 -3.43 -4.88 16.89
N MET A 608 -2.13 -5.17 16.66
CA MET A 608 -1.66 -6.42 16.05
C MET A 608 -0.41 -7.05 16.69
N HIS A 609 0.56 -6.27 17.17
CA HIS A 609 1.77 -6.83 17.78
C HIS A 609 1.58 -7.12 19.26
N LEU A 610 2.20 -8.21 19.73
CA LEU A 610 1.93 -8.80 21.04
C LEU A 610 2.66 -8.08 22.18
N ARG A 611 1.96 -7.85 23.30
CA ARG A 611 2.59 -7.65 24.61
C ARG A 611 3.15 -8.98 25.14
N PRO A 612 4.03 -8.99 26.17
CA PRO A 612 4.50 -10.23 26.79
C PRO A 612 3.36 -11.15 27.26
N GLU A 613 2.24 -10.61 27.71
CA GLU A 613 1.04 -11.37 28.09
C GLU A 613 0.35 -11.99 26.86
N GLY A 614 0.33 -11.26 25.74
CA GLY A 614 -0.15 -11.75 24.44
C GLY A 614 0.72 -12.87 23.90
N ALA A 615 2.04 -12.72 23.95
CA ALA A 615 3.02 -13.72 23.52
C ALA A 615 2.87 -15.04 24.29
N ARG A 616 2.77 -14.97 25.63
CA ARG A 616 2.52 -16.16 26.48
C ARG A 616 1.18 -16.81 26.15
N TYR A 617 0.11 -16.03 25.98
CA TYR A 617 -1.22 -16.57 25.69
C TYR A 617 -1.31 -17.20 24.29
N TYR A 618 -0.67 -16.59 23.30
CA TYR A 618 -0.52 -17.11 21.94
C TYR A 618 0.22 -18.46 21.92
N ALA A 619 1.33 -18.58 22.65
CA ALA A 619 2.06 -19.84 22.80
C ALA A 619 1.23 -20.94 23.52
N GLN A 620 0.44 -20.57 24.54
CA GLN A 620 -0.45 -21.50 25.25
C GLN A 620 -1.55 -22.08 24.33
N LEU A 621 -2.13 -21.27 23.44
CA LEU A 621 -3.12 -21.73 22.45
C LEU A 621 -2.51 -22.74 21.46
N ILE A 622 -1.27 -22.51 21.05
CA ILE A 622 -0.53 -23.42 20.16
C ILE A 622 -0.22 -24.74 20.88
N VAL A 623 0.21 -24.72 22.14
CA VAL A 623 0.40 -25.92 22.97
C VAL A 623 -0.89 -26.75 23.10
N ALA A 624 -2.04 -26.10 23.32
CA ALA A 624 -3.34 -26.79 23.34
C ALA A 624 -3.66 -27.45 21.98
N ALA A 625 -3.48 -26.72 20.87
CA ALA A 625 -3.73 -27.24 19.52
C ALA A 625 -2.75 -28.34 19.08
N ILE A 626 -1.52 -28.36 19.60
CA ILE A 626 -0.56 -29.48 19.45
C ILE A 626 -1.11 -30.72 20.15
N ASN A 627 -1.52 -30.58 21.42
CA ASN A 627 -2.07 -31.68 22.21
C ASN A 627 -3.46 -32.14 21.73
N GLY A 628 -4.18 -31.32 20.97
CA GLY A 628 -5.54 -31.59 20.49
C GLY A 628 -6.61 -31.33 21.57
N SER A 629 -6.38 -30.32 22.41
CA SER A 629 -7.28 -29.83 23.46
C SER A 629 -8.11 -28.64 22.99
#